data_AF-W1DE07-F1
#
_entry.id   AF-W1DE07-F1
#
_cell.length_a   1.000
_cell.length_b   1.000
_cell.length_c   1.000
_cell.angle_alpha   90.00
_cell.angle_beta   90.00
_cell.angle_gamma   90.00
#
_symmetry.space_group_name_H-M   'P 1'
#
loop_
_entity.id
_entity.type
_entity.pdbx_description
1 polymer ?
#
loop_
_entity_poly.entity_id
_entity_poly.type
_entity_poly.pdbx_seq_one_letter_code
_entity_poly.pdbx_strand_id
1 'polypeptide(L)'
;MLAVAQQESNYQSDPVVPGLNKIAWQEIDRRAEKMHIPPFLVHTALKITSPNGKSYSDRLDNVKTEKQLSAIFDDFIGMVPMGQKLFGSLNPVHTGGPMQVSIAFAEQHTSGYPWKMNGTVRQEVFSLRGGLWFGTYHLLNYPASYSAPLYRFADFNAGWYASRNAAFQNAVVKASGVKLALDGDLIRYDSEEPGSTELAVRRLASQLGMSDSEIHRQLKKGDSLAFEKTDLYQQVFRLAEKKTGKTLPREMLPGIQLESPKITRNLTTAWFAKRVDERRANCMARR
;
A
#
# COMPACT_ATOMS: atom_id res chain seq x y z
N MET A 1 -6.55 9.51 12.78
CA MET A 1 -5.08 9.61 12.88
C MET A 1 -4.55 8.68 13.97
N LEU A 2 -4.69 9.01 15.26
CA LEU A 2 -4.13 8.18 16.36
C LEU A 2 -4.60 6.72 16.35
N ALA A 3 -5.86 6.45 15.99
CA ALA A 3 -6.37 5.08 15.88
C ALA A 3 -5.63 4.22 14.82
N VAL A 4 -5.16 4.82 13.72
CA VAL A 4 -4.35 4.13 12.71
C VAL A 4 -2.97 3.83 13.29
N ALA A 5 -2.30 4.82 13.88
CA ALA A 5 -0.99 4.61 14.51
C ALA A 5 -1.03 3.56 15.64
N GLN A 6 -2.13 3.54 16.39
CA GLN A 6 -2.37 2.53 17.41
C GLN A 6 -2.52 1.13 16.82
N GLN A 7 -3.24 1.02 15.70
CA GLN A 7 -3.49 -0.26 15.05
C GLN A 7 -2.24 -0.80 14.35
N GLU A 8 -1.46 0.06 13.70
CA GLU A 8 -0.28 -0.34 12.92
C GLU A 8 0.91 -0.72 13.79
N SER A 9 1.18 0.06 14.84
CA SER A 9 2.41 -0.13 15.62
C SER A 9 2.26 0.14 17.12
N ASN A 10 1.03 0.33 17.60
CA ASN A 10 0.77 0.80 18.96
C ASN A 10 1.60 2.06 19.29
N TYR A 11 1.66 3.00 18.33
CA TYR A 11 2.40 4.27 18.40
C TYR A 11 3.94 4.19 18.38
N GLN A 12 4.52 3.00 18.18
CA GLN A 12 5.96 2.84 18.09
C GLN A 12 6.45 3.10 16.66
N SER A 13 7.49 3.92 16.48
CA SER A 13 8.03 4.19 15.14
C SER A 13 8.88 3.05 14.57
N ASP A 14 9.51 2.27 15.45
CA ASP A 14 10.42 1.18 15.09
C ASP A 14 10.29 0.03 16.10
N PRO A 15 9.16 -0.69 16.11
CA PRO A 15 8.95 -1.80 17.03
C PRO A 15 9.87 -2.98 16.72
N VAL A 16 10.18 -3.77 17.75
CA VAL A 16 10.89 -5.05 17.57
C VAL A 16 10.00 -6.03 16.81
N VAL A 17 10.55 -6.66 15.77
CA VAL A 17 9.90 -7.72 15.01
C VAL A 17 10.48 -9.07 15.47
N PRO A 18 9.70 -9.93 16.15
CA PRO A 18 10.17 -11.23 16.58
C PRO A 18 10.69 -12.08 15.41
N GLY A 19 11.92 -12.59 15.52
CA GLY A 19 12.53 -13.44 14.51
C GLY A 19 12.95 -12.73 13.21
N LEU A 20 13.04 -11.39 13.19
CA LEU A 20 13.37 -10.63 11.98
C LEU A 20 14.67 -11.07 11.31
N ASN A 21 15.70 -11.41 12.09
CA ASN A 21 16.95 -11.96 11.59
C ASN A 21 16.74 -13.24 10.75
N LYS A 22 15.92 -14.18 11.22
CA LYS A 22 15.61 -15.41 10.49
C LYS A 22 14.83 -15.11 9.20
N ILE A 23 13.85 -14.20 9.26
CA ILE A 23 13.07 -13.79 8.09
C ILE A 23 13.97 -13.13 7.05
N ALA A 24 14.88 -12.25 7.47
CA ALA A 24 15.82 -11.57 6.59
C ALA A 24 16.75 -12.57 5.87
N TRP A 25 17.34 -13.52 6.62
CA TRP A 25 18.18 -14.57 6.04
C TRP A 25 17.42 -15.48 5.08
N GLN A 26 16.21 -15.90 5.43
CA GLN A 26 15.37 -16.70 4.55
C GLN A 26 15.06 -16.00 3.22
N GLU A 27 14.78 -14.70 3.25
CA GLU A 27 14.54 -13.93 2.03
C GLU A 27 15.82 -13.74 1.20
N ILE A 28 16.97 -13.52 1.84
CA ILE A 28 18.28 -13.45 1.17
C ILE A 28 18.59 -14.78 0.47
N ASP A 29 18.46 -15.89 1.18
CA ASP A 29 18.74 -17.23 0.65
C ASP A 29 17.79 -17.58 -0.50
N ARG A 30 16.49 -17.29 -0.35
CA ARG A 30 15.49 -17.47 -1.40
C ARG A 30 15.80 -16.66 -2.66
N ARG A 31 16.28 -15.41 -2.52
CA ARG A 31 16.70 -14.59 -3.67
C ARG A 31 17.98 -15.14 -4.31
N ALA A 32 18.92 -15.64 -3.51
CA ALA A 32 20.14 -16.26 -4.00
C ALA A 32 19.83 -17.52 -4.84
N GLU A 33 18.94 -18.37 -4.33
CA GLU A 33 18.46 -19.58 -5.03
C GLU A 33 17.79 -19.24 -6.36
N LYS A 34 16.94 -18.21 -6.42
CA LYS A 34 16.34 -17.73 -7.67
C LYS A 34 17.36 -17.29 -8.71
N MET A 35 18.52 -16.83 -8.26
CA MET A 35 19.64 -16.42 -9.11
C MET A 35 20.65 -17.56 -9.35
N HIS A 36 20.34 -18.78 -8.90
CA HIS A 36 21.23 -19.96 -8.94
C HIS A 36 22.57 -19.74 -8.22
N ILE A 37 22.58 -18.90 -7.19
CA ILE A 37 23.74 -18.63 -6.34
C ILE A 37 23.64 -19.49 -5.07
N PRO A 38 24.61 -20.38 -4.80
CA PRO A 38 24.65 -21.16 -3.56
C PRO A 38 24.61 -20.26 -2.29
N PRO A 39 23.75 -20.55 -1.29
CA PRO A 39 23.62 -19.72 -0.08
C PRO A 39 24.95 -19.49 0.65
N PHE A 40 25.82 -20.49 0.74
CA PHE A 40 27.10 -20.35 1.43
C PHE A 40 28.01 -19.27 0.82
N LEU A 41 27.91 -19.01 -0.49
CA LEU A 41 28.67 -17.93 -1.15
C LEU A 41 28.14 -16.56 -0.71
N VAL A 42 26.82 -16.40 -0.62
CA VAL A 42 26.19 -15.16 -0.16
C VAL A 42 26.54 -14.88 1.29
N HIS A 43 26.44 -15.89 2.15
CA HIS A 43 26.82 -15.78 3.56
C HIS A 43 28.30 -15.40 3.72
N THR A 44 29.17 -15.95 2.88
CA THR A 44 30.60 -15.59 2.88
C THR A 44 30.84 -14.16 2.40
N ALA A 45 30.16 -13.73 1.32
CA ALA A 45 30.26 -12.36 0.82
C ALA A 45 29.80 -11.32 1.85
N LEU A 46 28.77 -11.64 2.64
CA LEU A 46 28.25 -10.77 3.69
C LEU A 46 29.14 -10.69 4.95
N LYS A 47 30.24 -11.45 5.02
CA LYS A 47 31.26 -11.27 6.07
C LYS A 47 32.11 -10.01 5.88
N ILE A 48 31.96 -9.30 4.75
CA ILE A 48 32.62 -8.01 4.55
C ILE A 48 32.27 -7.03 5.67
N THR A 49 33.28 -6.32 6.16
CA THR A 49 33.13 -5.33 7.23
C THR A 49 32.35 -4.13 6.73
N SER A 50 31.31 -3.76 7.48
CA SER A 50 30.51 -2.57 7.22
C SER A 50 31.11 -1.32 7.91
N PRO A 51 30.62 -0.10 7.63
CA PRO A 51 31.22 1.13 8.17
C PRO A 51 31.22 1.25 9.70
N ASN A 52 30.41 0.44 10.40
CA ASN A 52 30.37 0.41 11.86
C ASN A 52 31.35 -0.60 12.50
N GLY A 53 32.23 -1.21 11.71
CA GLY A 53 33.25 -2.16 12.16
C GLY A 53 32.77 -3.60 12.34
N LYS A 54 31.46 -3.88 12.26
CA LYS A 54 30.89 -5.24 12.24
C LYS A 54 30.67 -5.71 10.80
N SER A 55 30.69 -7.03 10.58
CA SER A 55 30.31 -7.58 9.28
C SER A 55 28.82 -7.40 8.99
N TYR A 56 28.42 -7.42 7.72
CA TYR A 56 26.99 -7.41 7.37
C TYR A 56 26.26 -8.64 7.91
N SER A 57 26.90 -9.82 7.90
CA SER A 57 26.36 -11.02 8.51
C SER A 57 26.09 -10.83 10.01
N ASP A 58 27.04 -10.28 10.78
CA ASP A 58 26.83 -10.04 12.23
C ASP A 58 25.68 -9.07 12.48
N ARG A 59 25.54 -8.05 11.62
CA ARG A 59 24.44 -7.07 11.71
C ARG A 59 23.10 -7.72 11.40
N LEU A 60 23.03 -8.59 10.40
CA LEU A 60 21.82 -9.34 10.03
C LEU A 60 21.44 -10.36 11.10
N ASP A 61 22.41 -11.07 11.70
CA ASP A 61 22.17 -12.02 12.78
C ASP A 61 21.53 -11.40 14.01
N ASN A 62 21.85 -10.13 14.26
CA ASN A 62 21.41 -9.37 15.43
C ASN A 62 20.30 -8.35 15.12
N VAL A 63 19.78 -8.31 13.89
CA VAL A 63 18.75 -7.33 13.49
C VAL A 63 17.43 -7.62 14.22
N LYS A 64 16.83 -6.58 14.80
CA LYS A 64 15.59 -6.67 15.58
C LYS A 64 14.48 -5.77 15.07
N THR A 65 14.81 -4.74 14.30
CA THR A 65 13.83 -3.76 13.83
C THR A 65 13.96 -3.50 12.33
N GLU A 66 12.87 -3.04 11.71
CA GLU A 66 12.84 -2.75 10.27
C GLU A 66 13.72 -1.56 9.91
N LYS A 67 13.85 -0.56 10.80
CA LYS A 67 14.80 0.54 10.59
C LYS A 67 16.24 0.03 10.56
N GLN A 68 16.62 -0.91 11.44
CA GLN A 68 17.95 -1.51 11.43
C GLN A 68 18.19 -2.29 10.13
N LEU A 69 17.21 -3.09 9.70
CA LEU A 69 17.30 -3.85 8.45
C LEU A 69 17.45 -2.91 7.24
N SER A 70 16.64 -1.85 7.20
CA SER A 70 16.74 -0.81 6.17
C SER A 70 18.11 -0.14 6.16
N ALA A 71 18.65 0.21 7.33
CA ALA A 71 19.98 0.83 7.43
C ALA A 71 21.12 -0.11 7.01
N ILE A 72 21.01 -1.41 7.31
CA ILE A 72 21.95 -2.43 6.81
C ILE A 72 21.96 -2.43 5.28
N PHE A 73 20.78 -2.43 4.66
CA PHE A 73 20.65 -2.40 3.21
C PHE A 73 21.20 -1.10 2.60
N ASP A 74 20.82 0.05 3.17
CA ASP A 74 21.24 1.37 2.69
C ASP A 74 22.77 1.53 2.77
N ASP A 75 23.40 1.04 3.86
CA ASP A 75 24.85 1.04 4.00
C ASP A 75 25.51 0.15 2.94
N PHE A 76 24.95 -1.04 2.69
CA PHE A 76 25.52 -2.00 1.72
C PHE A 76 25.54 -1.44 0.31
N ILE A 77 24.42 -0.91 -0.18
CA ILE A 77 24.36 -0.33 -1.53
C ILE A 77 25.09 1.03 -1.60
N GLY A 78 25.26 1.70 -0.46
CA GLY A 78 26.05 2.93 -0.35
C GLY A 78 27.56 2.72 -0.57
N MET A 79 28.06 1.49 -0.46
CA MET A 79 29.45 1.15 -0.78
C MET A 79 29.77 1.23 -2.27
N VAL A 80 28.75 1.08 -3.12
CA VAL A 80 28.91 1.10 -4.57
C VAL A 80 28.58 2.52 -5.08
N PRO A 81 29.44 3.16 -5.89
CA PRO A 81 29.10 4.42 -6.53
C PRO A 81 27.77 4.30 -7.27
N MET A 82 26.87 5.28 -7.07
CA MET A 82 25.50 5.25 -7.61
C MET A 82 24.60 4.09 -7.12
N GLY A 83 25.05 3.26 -6.17
CA GLY A 83 24.33 2.08 -5.72
C GLY A 83 22.97 2.42 -5.09
N GLN A 84 22.86 3.55 -4.40
CA GLN A 84 21.56 4.06 -3.91
C GLN A 84 20.57 4.36 -5.04
N LYS A 85 21.04 4.99 -6.13
CA LYS A 85 20.20 5.31 -7.28
C LYS A 85 19.79 4.06 -8.07
N LEU A 86 20.67 3.07 -8.16
CA LEU A 86 20.46 1.86 -8.96
C LEU A 86 19.71 0.75 -8.19
N PHE A 87 19.94 0.64 -6.89
CA PHE A 87 19.51 -0.52 -6.09
C PHE A 87 18.65 -0.15 -4.87
N GLY A 88 18.38 1.14 -4.61
CA GLY A 88 17.58 1.55 -3.45
C GLY A 88 16.15 0.97 -3.42
N SER A 89 15.57 0.72 -4.60
CA SER A 89 14.26 0.06 -4.74
C SER A 89 14.26 -1.42 -4.34
N LEU A 90 15.43 -2.05 -4.23
CA LEU A 90 15.58 -3.45 -3.83
C LEU A 90 15.56 -3.64 -2.30
N ASN A 91 15.54 -2.54 -1.53
CA ASN A 91 15.46 -2.58 -0.09
C ASN A 91 14.18 -3.33 0.32
N PRO A 92 14.27 -4.40 1.13
CA PRO A 92 13.13 -5.27 1.44
C PRO A 92 12.09 -4.59 2.35
N VAL A 93 12.43 -3.46 2.96
CA VAL A 93 11.54 -2.71 3.84
C VAL A 93 10.85 -1.61 3.03
N HIS A 94 9.56 -1.79 2.77
CA HIS A 94 8.77 -0.89 1.93
C HIS A 94 7.85 0.05 2.71
N THR A 95 7.65 -0.20 4.00
CA THR A 95 6.85 0.63 4.91
C THR A 95 7.64 0.98 6.16
N GLY A 96 7.27 2.06 6.86
CA GLY A 96 7.93 2.42 8.10
C GLY A 96 7.17 3.41 8.97
N GLY A 97 7.72 3.62 10.17
CA GLY A 97 7.19 4.58 11.13
C GLY A 97 5.92 4.11 11.85
N PRO A 98 5.36 4.98 12.72
CA PRO A 98 4.24 4.64 13.59
C PRO A 98 2.92 4.40 12.86
N MET A 99 2.83 4.73 11.58
CA MET A 99 1.65 4.49 10.74
C MET A 99 1.96 3.56 9.57
N GLN A 100 3.12 2.88 9.56
CA GLN A 100 3.51 1.91 8.52
C GLN A 100 3.32 2.44 7.09
N VAL A 101 3.80 3.67 6.85
CA VAL A 101 3.60 4.37 5.57
C VAL A 101 4.53 3.82 4.52
N SER A 102 4.03 3.62 3.30
CA SER A 102 4.84 3.26 2.14
C SER A 102 5.95 4.29 1.88
N ILE A 103 7.19 3.83 1.75
CA ILE A 103 8.34 4.69 1.43
C ILE A 103 8.16 5.34 0.05
N ALA A 104 7.68 4.58 -0.94
CA ALA A 104 7.42 5.11 -2.28
C ALA A 104 6.33 6.20 -2.26
N PHE A 105 5.30 6.02 -1.44
CA PHE A 105 4.29 7.06 -1.23
C PHE A 105 4.90 8.32 -0.62
N ALA A 106 5.72 8.18 0.42
CA ALA A 106 6.38 9.31 1.08
C ALA A 106 7.32 10.08 0.13
N GLU A 107 8.08 9.37 -0.70
CA GLU A 107 8.98 9.96 -1.70
C GLU A 107 8.25 10.82 -2.74
N GLN A 108 7.03 10.42 -3.11
CA GLN A 108 6.17 11.17 -4.04
C GLN A 108 5.46 12.37 -3.38
N HIS A 109 5.40 12.43 -2.05
CA HIS A 109 4.59 13.39 -1.30
C HIS A 109 5.40 14.22 -0.29
N THR A 110 6.61 14.65 -0.67
CA THR A 110 7.46 15.49 0.19
C THR A 110 7.06 16.96 0.22
N SER A 111 6.27 17.41 -0.76
CA SER A 111 5.80 18.80 -0.84
C SER A 111 4.95 19.18 0.37
N GLY A 112 5.24 20.34 0.98
CA GLY A 112 4.55 20.82 2.18
C GLY A 112 5.03 20.20 3.49
N TYR A 113 6.03 19.31 3.47
CA TYR A 113 6.67 18.82 4.70
C TYR A 113 7.39 19.98 5.42
N PRO A 114 7.03 20.30 6.68
CA PRO A 114 7.43 21.57 7.28
C PRO A 114 8.81 21.56 7.95
N TRP A 115 9.46 20.40 8.07
CA TRP A 115 10.74 20.28 8.76
C TRP A 115 11.89 19.99 7.80
N LYS A 116 13.10 20.45 8.16
CA LYS A 116 14.30 20.02 7.47
C LYS A 116 14.56 18.53 7.74
N MET A 117 14.72 17.75 6.68
CA MET A 117 15.16 16.36 6.75
C MET A 117 16.69 16.33 6.87
N ASN A 118 17.22 15.58 7.83
CA ASN A 118 18.67 15.42 8.03
C ASN A 118 19.26 14.26 7.20
N GLY A 119 18.41 13.51 6.49
CA GLY A 119 18.77 12.33 5.73
C GLY A 119 17.76 12.08 4.61
N THR A 120 17.59 10.82 4.21
CA THR A 120 16.64 10.45 3.13
C THR A 120 15.19 10.50 3.60
N VAL A 121 14.24 10.58 2.67
CA VAL A 121 12.80 10.49 2.98
C VAL A 121 12.49 9.21 3.75
N ARG A 122 13.08 8.08 3.33
CA ARG A 122 13.01 6.79 4.03
C ARG A 122 13.40 6.89 5.50
N GLN A 123 14.55 7.51 5.79
CA GLN A 123 15.00 7.69 7.18
C GLN A 123 14.04 8.59 7.98
N GLU A 124 13.49 9.63 7.35
CA GLU A 124 12.52 10.51 7.98
C GLU A 124 11.20 9.79 8.28
N VAL A 125 10.72 8.89 7.42
CA VAL A 125 9.52 8.06 7.67
C VAL A 125 9.66 7.21 8.93
N PHE A 126 10.86 6.69 9.22
CA PHE A 126 11.14 5.96 10.47
C PHE A 126 11.22 6.83 11.73
N SER A 127 11.17 8.15 11.61
CA SER A 127 11.03 9.04 12.76
C SER A 127 9.56 9.12 13.20
N LEU A 128 9.33 9.44 14.47
CA LEU A 128 7.98 9.67 14.98
C LEU A 128 7.26 10.78 14.20
N ARG A 129 7.93 11.94 14.02
CA ARG A 129 7.36 13.11 13.34
C ARG A 129 7.09 12.83 11.85
N GLY A 130 8.04 12.21 11.16
CA GLY A 130 7.96 11.95 9.73
C GLY A 130 6.87 10.93 9.43
N GLY A 131 6.88 9.78 10.11
CA GLY A 131 5.85 8.76 9.87
C GLY A 131 4.45 9.21 10.30
N LEU A 132 4.30 10.06 11.33
CA LEU A 132 3.00 10.67 11.64
C LEU A 132 2.56 11.67 10.57
N TRP A 133 3.48 12.50 10.05
CA TRP A 133 3.15 13.47 9.02
C TRP A 133 2.76 12.77 7.71
N PHE A 134 3.61 11.87 7.19
CA PHE A 134 3.34 11.15 5.94
C PHE A 134 2.12 10.24 6.08
N GLY A 135 1.89 9.63 7.26
CA GLY A 135 0.72 8.80 7.50
C GLY A 135 -0.57 9.64 7.60
N THR A 136 -0.50 10.82 8.20
CA THR A 136 -1.63 11.75 8.23
C THR A 136 -1.93 12.29 6.84
N TYR A 137 -0.89 12.61 6.08
CA TYR A 137 -0.99 13.00 4.68
C TYR A 137 -1.67 11.88 3.87
N HIS A 138 -1.23 10.64 3.99
CA HIS A 138 -1.87 9.49 3.33
C HIS A 138 -3.34 9.31 3.75
N LEU A 139 -3.66 9.50 5.02
CA LEU A 139 -5.02 9.30 5.50
C LEU A 139 -6.01 10.41 5.06
N LEU A 140 -5.54 11.66 4.99
CA LEU A 140 -6.42 12.84 4.93
C LEU A 140 -6.17 13.73 3.70
N ASN A 141 -4.99 13.70 3.09
CA ASN A 141 -4.62 14.62 2.01
C ASN A 141 -5.07 14.14 0.63
N TYR A 142 -6.29 13.62 0.57
CA TYR A 142 -7.02 13.39 -0.66
C TYR A 142 -8.51 13.65 -0.42
N PRO A 143 -9.18 14.36 -1.35
CA PRO A 143 -10.60 14.63 -1.22
C PRO A 143 -11.38 13.34 -1.46
N ALA A 144 -12.28 13.00 -0.54
CA ALA A 144 -13.16 11.84 -0.65
C ALA A 144 -14.49 12.15 0.02
N SER A 145 -15.58 11.81 -0.65
CA SER A 145 -16.96 12.09 -0.24
C SER A 145 -17.58 10.91 0.52
N TYR A 146 -16.81 10.27 1.40
CA TYR A 146 -17.28 9.09 2.13
C TYR A 146 -18.24 9.45 3.27
N SER A 147 -19.31 8.67 3.40
CA SER A 147 -20.30 8.81 4.46
C SER A 147 -19.76 8.51 5.87
N ALA A 148 -18.66 7.76 5.97
CA ALA A 148 -18.03 7.38 7.23
C ALA A 148 -16.49 7.35 7.15
N PRO A 149 -15.78 7.65 8.25
CA PRO A 149 -14.32 7.51 8.32
C PRO A 149 -13.81 6.10 8.02
N LEU A 150 -14.64 5.08 8.24
CA LEU A 150 -14.34 3.67 7.99
C LEU A 150 -13.72 3.44 6.60
N TYR A 151 -14.25 4.09 5.56
CA TYR A 151 -13.78 3.93 4.19
C TYR A 151 -12.41 4.59 3.95
N ARG A 152 -12.08 5.67 4.67
CA ARG A 152 -10.71 6.21 4.67
C ARG A 152 -9.72 5.26 5.34
N PHE A 153 -10.16 4.51 6.36
CA PHE A 153 -9.29 3.50 6.98
C PHE A 153 -9.08 2.30 6.07
N ALA A 154 -10.07 1.94 5.26
CA ALA A 154 -9.90 0.95 4.20
C ALA A 154 -8.92 1.45 3.13
N ASP A 155 -9.12 2.66 2.61
CA ASP A 155 -8.22 3.29 1.63
C ASP A 155 -6.79 3.48 2.17
N PHE A 156 -6.62 3.75 3.46
CA PHE A 156 -5.29 3.85 4.06
C PHE A 156 -4.47 2.57 3.82
N ASN A 157 -5.13 1.42 3.95
CA ASN A 157 -4.51 0.11 3.78
C ASN A 157 -4.50 -0.37 2.31
N ALA A 158 -5.54 -0.08 1.55
CA ALA A 158 -5.74 -0.58 0.18
C ALA A 158 -5.31 0.40 -0.93
N GLY A 159 -4.96 1.63 -0.59
CA GLY A 159 -4.68 2.71 -1.55
C GLY A 159 -5.82 3.72 -1.66
N TRP A 160 -5.49 4.93 -2.08
CA TRP A 160 -6.47 6.01 -2.25
C TRP A 160 -7.60 5.61 -3.20
N TYR A 161 -8.84 5.90 -2.78
CA TYR A 161 -10.06 5.60 -3.50
C TYR A 161 -10.43 4.13 -3.66
N ALA A 162 -9.71 3.19 -3.03
CA ALA A 162 -10.02 1.76 -3.11
C ALA A 162 -11.47 1.44 -2.73
N SER A 163 -12.01 2.07 -1.68
CA SER A 163 -13.39 1.87 -1.24
C SER A 163 -14.43 2.33 -2.26
N ARG A 164 -14.22 3.48 -2.90
CA ARG A 164 -15.08 3.93 -4.00
C ARG A 164 -14.96 3.01 -5.20
N ASN A 165 -13.74 2.63 -5.55
CA ASN A 165 -13.47 1.80 -6.72
C ASN A 165 -14.05 0.38 -6.55
N ALA A 166 -14.02 -0.18 -5.34
CA ALA A 166 -14.69 -1.44 -5.00
C ALA A 166 -16.22 -1.34 -5.20
N ALA A 167 -16.81 -0.20 -4.84
CA ALA A 167 -18.23 0.07 -5.11
C ALA A 167 -18.54 0.16 -6.61
N PHE A 168 -17.66 0.83 -7.38
CA PHE A 168 -17.76 0.88 -8.84
C PHE A 168 -17.64 -0.52 -9.46
N GLN A 169 -16.66 -1.34 -9.04
CA GLN A 169 -16.55 -2.73 -9.48
C GLN A 169 -17.83 -3.53 -9.16
N ASN A 170 -18.46 -3.32 -7.99
CA ASN A 170 -19.73 -3.96 -7.70
C ASN A 170 -20.84 -3.49 -8.65
N ALA A 171 -20.89 -2.21 -9.02
CA ALA A 171 -21.81 -1.74 -10.06
C ALA A 171 -21.54 -2.40 -11.42
N VAL A 172 -20.27 -2.55 -11.80
CA VAL A 172 -19.87 -3.31 -13.01
C VAL A 172 -20.36 -4.76 -12.93
N VAL A 173 -20.20 -5.44 -11.79
CA VAL A 173 -20.72 -6.81 -11.57
C VAL A 173 -22.24 -6.84 -11.78
N LYS A 174 -22.98 -5.89 -11.22
CA LYS A 174 -24.44 -5.85 -11.39
C LYS A 174 -24.85 -5.58 -12.83
N ALA A 175 -24.23 -4.61 -13.49
CA ALA A 175 -24.51 -4.25 -14.88
C ALA A 175 -24.16 -5.40 -15.85
N SER A 176 -22.93 -5.92 -15.79
CA SER A 176 -22.39 -6.90 -16.75
C SER A 176 -22.70 -8.36 -16.42
N GLY A 177 -22.93 -8.70 -15.15
CA GLY A 177 -23.02 -10.09 -14.68
C GLY A 177 -21.67 -10.80 -14.53
N VAL A 178 -20.54 -10.13 -14.83
CA VAL A 178 -19.19 -10.68 -14.65
C VAL A 178 -18.81 -10.62 -13.17
N LYS A 179 -18.23 -11.69 -12.62
CA LYS A 179 -17.71 -11.70 -11.25
C LYS A 179 -16.37 -10.96 -11.18
N LEU A 180 -16.20 -10.10 -10.16
CA LEU A 180 -14.97 -9.36 -9.87
C LEU A 180 -14.60 -9.50 -8.38
N ALA A 181 -13.33 -9.30 -8.04
CA ALA A 181 -12.81 -9.44 -6.68
C ALA A 181 -13.22 -8.30 -5.72
N LEU A 182 -13.69 -7.17 -6.25
CA LEU A 182 -14.07 -5.97 -5.49
C LEU A 182 -12.89 -5.42 -4.63
N ASP A 183 -11.69 -5.45 -5.19
CA ASP A 183 -10.43 -5.02 -4.58
C ASP A 183 -10.14 -3.52 -4.76
N GLY A 184 -10.85 -2.82 -5.64
CA GLY A 184 -10.63 -1.42 -5.95
C GLY A 184 -9.66 -1.16 -7.12
N ASP A 185 -9.07 -2.20 -7.71
CA ASP A 185 -8.18 -2.07 -8.86
C ASP A 185 -8.98 -1.97 -10.16
N LEU A 186 -8.96 -0.77 -10.75
CA LEU A 186 -9.71 -0.50 -11.99
C LEU A 186 -8.91 -0.86 -13.25
N ILE A 187 -7.59 -0.80 -13.18
CA ILE A 187 -6.65 -1.06 -14.26
C ILE A 187 -5.45 -1.87 -13.74
N ARG A 188 -4.61 -2.33 -14.67
CA ARG A 188 -3.27 -2.79 -14.33
C ARG A 188 -2.33 -1.60 -14.24
N TYR A 189 -1.52 -1.54 -13.18
CA TYR A 189 -0.49 -0.51 -13.03
C TYR A 189 0.88 -0.95 -13.57
N ASP A 190 1.04 -2.25 -13.81
CA ASP A 190 2.26 -2.88 -14.32
C ASP A 190 2.27 -3.05 -15.85
N SER A 191 1.15 -2.77 -16.51
CA SER A 191 0.94 -3.02 -17.93
C SER A 191 -0.15 -2.11 -18.50
N GLU A 192 -0.05 -1.80 -19.79
CA GLU A 192 -1.12 -1.13 -20.56
C GLU A 192 -2.22 -2.11 -20.99
N GLU A 193 -2.03 -3.42 -20.78
CA GLU A 193 -3.04 -4.43 -21.04
C GLU A 193 -4.25 -4.29 -20.09
N PRO A 194 -5.49 -4.54 -20.58
CA PRO A 194 -6.68 -4.39 -19.77
C PRO A 194 -6.72 -5.41 -18.63
N GLY A 195 -7.03 -4.92 -17.43
CA GLY A 195 -7.31 -5.76 -16.26
C GLY A 195 -8.72 -6.36 -16.27
N SER A 196 -9.02 -7.21 -15.29
CA SER A 196 -10.34 -7.87 -15.17
C SER A 196 -11.51 -6.89 -15.08
N THR A 197 -11.35 -5.80 -14.32
CA THR A 197 -12.35 -4.74 -14.21
C THR A 197 -12.60 -4.09 -15.57
N GLU A 198 -11.54 -3.72 -16.28
CA GLU A 198 -11.64 -3.09 -17.59
C GLU A 198 -12.29 -4.01 -18.62
N LEU A 199 -11.90 -5.29 -18.68
CA LEU A 199 -12.53 -6.28 -19.56
C LEU A 199 -14.02 -6.44 -19.27
N ALA A 200 -14.43 -6.38 -18.00
CA ALA A 200 -15.85 -6.42 -17.64
C ALA A 200 -16.61 -5.16 -18.07
N VAL A 201 -15.98 -3.99 -17.98
CA VAL A 201 -16.57 -2.71 -18.45
C VAL A 201 -16.65 -2.68 -19.98
N ARG A 202 -15.66 -3.18 -20.70
CA ARG A 202 -15.67 -3.27 -22.18
C ARG A 202 -16.83 -4.12 -22.71
N ARG A 203 -17.33 -5.10 -21.95
CA ARG A 203 -18.58 -5.83 -22.31
C ARG A 203 -19.83 -4.94 -22.32
N LEU A 204 -19.78 -3.80 -21.63
CA LEU A 204 -20.86 -2.80 -21.59
C LEU A 204 -20.65 -1.69 -22.64
N ALA A 205 -19.58 -1.72 -23.42
CA ALA A 205 -19.18 -0.63 -24.34
C ALA A 205 -20.33 -0.15 -25.25
N SER A 206 -21.06 -1.07 -25.88
CA SER A 206 -22.20 -0.72 -26.73
C SER A 206 -23.35 -0.05 -25.98
N GLN A 207 -23.60 -0.44 -24.71
CA GLN A 207 -24.63 0.18 -23.88
C GLN A 207 -24.20 1.54 -23.33
N LEU A 208 -22.89 1.72 -23.15
CA LEU A 208 -22.27 2.98 -22.70
C LEU A 208 -22.05 3.96 -23.87
N GLY A 209 -22.08 3.47 -25.12
CA GLY A 209 -21.71 4.27 -26.29
C GLY A 209 -20.24 4.71 -26.26
N MET A 210 -19.35 3.92 -25.65
CA MET A 210 -17.93 4.26 -25.47
C MET A 210 -17.03 3.28 -26.21
N SER A 211 -15.92 3.78 -26.74
CA SER A 211 -14.85 2.91 -27.25
C SER A 211 -14.03 2.32 -26.09
N ASP A 212 -13.33 1.21 -26.34
CA ASP A 212 -12.38 0.62 -25.40
C ASP A 212 -11.31 1.62 -24.92
N SER A 213 -10.81 2.46 -25.83
CA SER A 213 -9.82 3.50 -25.50
C SER A 213 -10.37 4.57 -24.56
N GLU A 214 -11.66 4.91 -24.71
CA GLU A 214 -12.33 5.86 -23.86
C GLU A 214 -12.61 5.28 -22.48
N ILE A 215 -13.04 4.01 -22.42
CA ILE A 215 -13.18 3.27 -21.17
C ILE A 215 -11.85 3.27 -20.42
N HIS A 216 -10.76 2.87 -21.07
CA HIS A 216 -9.44 2.81 -20.47
C HIS A 216 -8.99 4.17 -19.91
N ARG A 217 -9.13 5.24 -20.71
CA ARG A 217 -8.78 6.61 -20.30
C ARG A 217 -9.57 7.08 -19.08
N GLN A 218 -10.84 6.69 -18.96
CA GLN A 218 -11.67 7.07 -17.82
C GLN A 218 -11.36 6.22 -16.58
N LEU A 219 -11.10 4.91 -16.73
CA LEU A 219 -10.65 4.04 -15.63
C LEU A 219 -9.29 4.44 -15.05
N LYS A 220 -8.38 4.95 -15.90
CA LYS A 220 -7.09 5.54 -15.48
C LYS A 220 -7.22 6.69 -14.48
N LYS A 221 -8.40 7.30 -14.34
CA LYS A 221 -8.66 8.34 -13.33
C LYS A 221 -9.00 7.77 -11.95
N GLY A 222 -9.04 6.45 -11.79
CA GLY A 222 -9.46 5.73 -10.59
C GLY A 222 -8.69 6.06 -9.31
N ASP A 223 -7.54 6.72 -9.41
CA ASP A 223 -6.72 7.22 -8.30
C ASP A 223 -7.01 8.69 -7.95
N SER A 224 -8.03 9.30 -8.57
CA SER A 224 -8.37 10.71 -8.40
C SER A 224 -9.86 10.92 -8.11
N LEU A 225 -10.20 12.08 -7.54
CA LEU A 225 -11.60 12.51 -7.36
C LEU A 225 -12.32 12.70 -8.70
N ALA A 226 -11.58 13.00 -9.77
CA ALA A 226 -12.16 13.24 -11.08
C ALA A 226 -12.90 12.03 -11.65
N PHE A 227 -12.59 10.81 -11.20
CA PHE A 227 -13.26 9.59 -11.64
C PHE A 227 -14.78 9.64 -11.42
N GLU A 228 -15.24 10.16 -10.28
CA GLU A 228 -16.67 10.27 -9.94
C GLU A 228 -17.46 11.16 -10.92
N LYS A 229 -16.76 12.06 -11.61
CA LYS A 229 -17.32 12.99 -12.58
C LYS A 229 -17.28 12.46 -14.01
N THR A 230 -16.69 11.29 -14.23
CA THR A 230 -16.60 10.70 -15.57
C THR A 230 -17.94 10.15 -16.02
N ASP A 231 -18.19 10.21 -17.33
CA ASP A 231 -19.39 9.62 -17.92
C ASP A 231 -19.44 8.11 -17.65
N LEU A 232 -18.28 7.43 -17.69
CA LEU A 232 -18.18 6.00 -17.44
C LEU A 232 -18.69 5.66 -16.04
N TYR A 233 -18.21 6.37 -15.03
CA TYR A 233 -18.63 6.20 -13.65
C TYR A 233 -20.15 6.35 -13.51
N GLN A 234 -20.70 7.45 -14.01
CA GLN A 234 -22.12 7.77 -13.87
C GLN A 234 -23.01 6.79 -14.65
N GLN A 235 -22.62 6.43 -15.87
CA GLN A 235 -23.40 5.54 -16.72
C GLN A 235 -23.38 4.09 -16.22
N VAL A 236 -22.24 3.58 -15.75
CA VAL A 236 -22.16 2.22 -15.16
C VAL A 236 -23.09 2.12 -13.96
N PHE A 237 -23.08 3.09 -13.06
CA PHE A 237 -24.01 3.10 -11.93
C PHE A 237 -25.47 3.18 -12.39
N ARG A 238 -25.79 4.05 -13.36
CA ARG A 238 -27.14 4.15 -13.92
C ARG A 238 -27.62 2.82 -14.52
N LEU A 239 -26.77 2.14 -15.29
CA LEU A 239 -27.08 0.83 -15.88
C LEU A 239 -27.30 -0.22 -14.79
N ALA A 240 -26.42 -0.25 -13.79
CA ALA A 240 -26.49 -1.18 -12.68
C ALA A 240 -27.76 -0.99 -11.84
N GLU A 241 -28.09 0.25 -11.49
CA GLU A 241 -29.26 0.63 -10.69
C GLU A 241 -30.57 0.37 -11.44
N LYS A 242 -30.62 0.64 -12.75
CA LYS A 242 -31.76 0.28 -13.60
C LYS A 242 -32.02 -1.23 -13.59
N LYS A 243 -30.96 -2.04 -13.57
CA LYS A 243 -31.05 -3.51 -13.58
C LYS A 243 -31.40 -4.10 -12.21
N THR A 244 -30.95 -3.47 -11.12
CA THR A 244 -31.22 -3.94 -9.75
C THR A 244 -32.48 -3.33 -9.13
N GLY A 245 -33.04 -2.26 -9.72
CA GLY A 245 -34.21 -1.55 -9.21
C GLY A 245 -33.95 -0.75 -7.92
N LYS A 246 -32.68 -0.50 -7.57
CA LYS A 246 -32.32 0.24 -6.36
C LYS A 246 -31.03 1.02 -6.53
N THR A 247 -30.90 2.12 -5.80
CA THR A 247 -29.65 2.87 -5.67
C THR A 247 -28.55 1.99 -5.07
N LEU A 248 -27.37 2.01 -5.68
CA LEU A 248 -26.20 1.28 -5.21
C LEU A 248 -25.33 2.16 -4.32
N PRO A 249 -24.61 1.59 -3.33
CA PRO A 249 -23.64 2.35 -2.55
C PRO A 249 -22.51 2.88 -3.45
N ARG A 250 -21.94 4.04 -3.11
CA ARG A 250 -20.78 4.62 -3.79
C ARG A 250 -19.46 4.36 -3.05
N GLU A 251 -19.53 3.68 -1.92
CA GLU A 251 -18.38 3.22 -1.16
C GLU A 251 -18.63 1.82 -0.58
N MET A 252 -17.61 0.98 -0.61
CA MET A 252 -17.63 -0.39 -0.09
C MET A 252 -16.29 -0.72 0.55
N LEU A 253 -16.25 -1.66 1.51
CA LEU A 253 -14.98 -2.18 2.01
C LEU A 253 -14.37 -3.11 0.96
N PRO A 254 -13.11 -2.87 0.50
CA PRO A 254 -12.45 -3.72 -0.48
C PRO A 254 -12.27 -5.15 0.01
N GLY A 255 -12.42 -6.11 -0.89
CA GLY A 255 -12.29 -7.55 -0.66
C GLY A 255 -10.85 -8.06 -0.62
N ILE A 256 -9.89 -7.25 -0.16
CA ILE A 256 -8.46 -7.57 -0.21
C ILE A 256 -8.04 -8.39 1.02
N GLN A 257 -7.30 -9.48 0.80
CA GLN A 257 -6.59 -10.20 1.85
C GLN A 257 -5.27 -9.50 2.17
N LEU A 258 -4.95 -9.37 3.46
CA LEU A 258 -3.70 -8.76 3.90
C LEU A 258 -2.59 -9.79 3.83
N GLU A 259 -1.56 -9.49 3.06
CA GLU A 259 -0.35 -10.30 2.96
C GLU A 259 0.82 -9.61 3.67
N SER A 260 1.47 -10.32 4.59
CA SER A 260 2.72 -9.90 5.21
C SER A 260 3.44 -11.12 5.76
N PRO A 261 4.79 -11.16 5.72
CA PRO A 261 5.57 -12.20 6.39
C PRO A 261 5.26 -12.32 7.90
N LYS A 262 4.68 -11.27 8.50
CA LYS A 262 4.31 -11.21 9.92
C LYS A 262 2.89 -11.71 10.20
N ILE A 263 2.05 -11.90 9.18
CA ILE A 263 0.64 -12.24 9.32
C ILE A 263 0.47 -13.77 9.23
N THR A 264 0.00 -14.38 10.31
CA THR A 264 -0.24 -15.83 10.42
C THR A 264 -1.72 -16.21 10.31
N ARG A 265 -2.61 -15.24 10.07
CA ARG A 265 -4.06 -15.42 9.98
C ARG A 265 -4.60 -14.71 8.74
N ASN A 266 -5.69 -15.21 8.15
CA ASN A 266 -6.37 -14.53 7.04
C ASN A 266 -7.04 -13.24 7.52
N LEU A 267 -6.31 -12.12 7.43
CA LEU A 267 -6.81 -10.78 7.72
C LEU A 267 -7.22 -10.08 6.42
N THR A 268 -8.13 -9.12 6.50
CA THR A 268 -8.63 -8.37 5.33
C THR A 268 -8.57 -6.87 5.57
N THR A 269 -8.61 -6.07 4.51
CA THR A 269 -8.76 -4.60 4.60
C THR A 269 -10.02 -4.24 5.40
N ALA A 270 -11.11 -4.99 5.22
CA ALA A 270 -12.32 -4.81 6.00
C ALA A 270 -12.10 -5.03 7.51
N TRP A 271 -11.32 -6.03 7.90
CA TRP A 271 -10.94 -6.24 9.30
C TRP A 271 -10.11 -5.08 9.82
N PHE A 272 -9.10 -4.64 9.07
CA PHE A 272 -8.25 -3.52 9.46
C PHE A 272 -9.07 -2.25 9.70
N ALA A 273 -9.89 -1.87 8.71
CA ALA A 273 -10.71 -0.67 8.77
C ALA A 273 -11.66 -0.66 9.97
N LYS A 274 -12.32 -1.80 10.25
CA LYS A 274 -13.20 -1.95 11.41
C LYS A 274 -12.45 -1.81 12.73
N ARG A 275 -11.27 -2.43 12.87
CA ARG A 275 -10.44 -2.31 14.08
C ARG A 275 -9.98 -0.88 14.34
N VAL A 276 -9.59 -0.16 13.29
CA VAL A 276 -9.24 1.26 13.39
C VAL A 276 -10.48 2.08 13.81
N ASP A 277 -11.63 1.83 13.20
CA ASP A 277 -12.85 2.58 13.53
C ASP A 277 -13.35 2.31 14.96
N GLU A 278 -13.26 1.08 15.45
CA GLU A 278 -13.52 0.71 16.84
C GLU A 278 -12.61 1.51 17.80
N ARG A 279 -11.30 1.54 17.53
CA ARG A 279 -10.33 2.31 18.34
C ARG A 279 -10.66 3.80 18.34
N ARG A 280 -11.01 4.35 17.16
CA ARG A 280 -11.44 5.74 17.04
C ARG A 280 -12.71 6.00 17.85
N ALA A 281 -13.75 5.18 17.69
CA ALA A 281 -15.02 5.33 18.39
C ALA A 281 -14.82 5.28 19.92
N ASN A 282 -14.03 4.31 20.41
CA ASN A 282 -13.68 4.21 21.83
C ASN A 282 -12.94 5.44 22.33
N CYS A 283 -12.00 5.99 21.56
CA CYS A 283 -11.31 7.23 21.90
C CYS A 283 -12.27 8.43 21.96
N MET A 284 -13.25 8.49 21.06
CA MET A 284 -14.25 9.57 21.02
C MET A 284 -15.29 9.45 22.13
N ALA A 285 -15.56 8.24 22.61
CA ALA A 285 -16.52 7.98 23.71
C ALA A 285 -15.93 8.24 25.10
N ARG A 286 -14.60 8.29 25.25
CA ARG A 286 -13.90 8.64 26.49
C ARG A 286 -13.82 10.17 26.73
N ARG A 287 -14.67 10.93 26.06
CA ARG A 287 -14.78 12.38 26.19
C ARG A 287 -15.69 12.75 27.35
#